data_AF-A0A8H5GBW2-F1
#
_entry.id   AF-A0A8H5GBW2-F1
#
_cell.length_a   1.000
_cell.length_b   1.000
_cell.length_c   1.000
_cell.angle_alpha   90.00
_cell.angle_beta   90.00
_cell.angle_gamma   90.00
#
_symmetry.space_group_name_H-M   'P 1'
#
loop_
_entity.id
_entity.type
_entity.pdbx_description
1 polymer ?
#
loop_
_entity_poly.entity_id
_entity_poly.type
_entity_poly.pdbx_seq_one_letter_code
_entity_poly.pdbx_strand_id
1 'polypeptide(L)'
;MSVAKAQEFIDANAGGDKSIKPYGSYDEVFADSDVDAVYIGTPHTFHYENSLAAIKAGKHVLVEKPATCNAAEFRALLQAAKEKNVFIMEAMWTRFLPISLEIKKIAESGNLGNPVVLHADLSGYFGIDKLPLTHRILDPKLGGGGLLDL
;
A
#
# COMPACT_ATOMS: atom_id res chain seq x y z
N MET A 1 2.70 -9.67 15.89
CA MET A 1 2.86 -8.28 16.35
C MET A 1 2.81 -8.28 17.88
N SER A 2 3.24 -7.23 18.57
CA SER A 2 3.05 -7.12 20.02
C SER A 2 2.67 -5.70 20.37
N VAL A 3 1.89 -5.54 21.45
CA VAL A 3 1.49 -4.23 21.97
C VAL A 3 2.71 -3.35 22.26
N ALA A 4 3.80 -3.94 22.74
CA ALA A 4 5.06 -3.25 22.98
C ALA A 4 5.62 -2.59 21.71
N LYS A 5 5.69 -3.32 20.59
CA LYS A 5 6.17 -2.76 19.31
C LYS A 5 5.24 -1.68 18.76
N ALA A 6 3.93 -1.85 18.95
CA ALA A 6 2.96 -0.83 18.56
C ALA A 6 3.15 0.44 19.41
N GLN A 7 3.39 0.31 20.71
CA GLN A 7 3.68 1.44 21.59
C GLN A 7 4.99 2.14 21.22
N GLU A 8 6.06 1.38 20.94
CA GLU A 8 7.33 1.95 20.47
C GLU A 8 7.16 2.79 19.20
N PHE A 9 6.30 2.32 18.27
CA PHE A 9 5.98 3.07 17.06
C PHE A 9 5.23 4.38 17.36
N ILE A 10 4.25 4.36 18.28
CA ILE A 10 3.51 5.54 18.73
C ILE A 10 4.45 6.54 19.41
N ASP A 11 5.36 6.06 20.27
CA ASP A 11 6.33 6.90 20.96
C ASP A 11 7.25 7.61 19.97
N ALA A 12 7.75 6.88 18.96
CA ALA A 12 8.69 7.40 17.97
C ALA A 12 8.04 8.34 16.94
N ASN A 13 6.77 8.12 16.55
CA ASN A 13 6.15 8.82 15.41
C ASN A 13 4.99 9.74 15.80
N ALA A 14 4.43 9.58 16.99
CA ALA A 14 3.30 10.36 17.50
C ALA A 14 3.55 10.92 18.92
N GLY A 15 4.81 10.94 19.37
CA GLY A 15 5.20 11.57 20.64
C GLY A 15 4.58 10.93 21.88
N GLY A 16 4.18 9.65 21.79
CA GLY A 16 3.55 8.93 22.91
C GLY A 16 2.12 9.38 23.19
N ASP A 17 1.40 9.86 22.16
CA ASP A 17 0.00 10.27 22.29
C ASP A 17 -0.87 9.12 22.84
N LYS A 18 -1.39 9.33 24.06
CA LYS A 18 -2.18 8.35 24.79
C LYS A 18 -3.60 8.16 24.23
N SER A 19 -4.03 9.03 23.31
CA SER A 19 -5.29 8.84 22.58
C SER A 19 -5.18 7.74 21.51
N ILE A 20 -3.96 7.38 21.10
CA ILE A 20 -3.71 6.33 20.12
C ILE A 20 -3.61 4.98 20.84
N LYS A 21 -4.51 4.06 20.50
CA LYS A 21 -4.55 2.72 21.08
C LYS A 21 -3.57 1.79 20.36
N PRO A 22 -2.57 1.20 21.06
CA PRO A 22 -1.75 0.14 20.50
C PRO A 22 -2.51 -1.20 20.49
N TYR A 23 -2.28 -2.01 19.46
CA TYR A 23 -2.89 -3.34 19.31
C TYR A 23 -1.82 -4.43 19.26
N GLY A 24 -2.16 -5.63 19.76
CA GLY A 24 -1.27 -6.80 19.78
C GLY A 24 -1.30 -7.61 18.49
N SER A 25 -2.38 -7.50 17.72
CA SER A 25 -2.63 -8.25 16.51
C SER A 25 -3.45 -7.44 15.50
N TYR A 26 -3.41 -7.84 14.23
CA TYR A 26 -4.24 -7.22 13.19
C TYR A 26 -5.73 -7.47 13.44
N ASP A 27 -6.10 -8.66 13.92
CA ASP A 27 -7.48 -9.02 14.21
C ASP A 27 -8.10 -8.12 15.27
N GLU A 28 -7.34 -7.70 16.29
CA GLU A 28 -7.81 -6.71 17.27
C GLU A 28 -8.13 -5.36 16.62
N VAL A 29 -7.31 -4.90 15.67
CA VAL A 29 -7.58 -3.66 14.90
C VAL A 29 -8.85 -3.81 14.07
N PHE A 30 -9.02 -4.96 13.41
CA PHE A 30 -10.16 -5.23 12.54
C PHE A 30 -11.46 -5.42 13.33
N ALA A 31 -11.39 -5.89 14.57
CA ALA A 31 -12.54 -6.08 15.44
C ALA A 31 -12.98 -4.78 16.14
N ASP A 32 -12.12 -3.76 16.22
CA ASP A 32 -12.41 -2.53 16.93
C ASP A 32 -13.47 -1.68 16.18
N SER A 33 -14.57 -1.34 16.85
CA SER A 33 -15.65 -0.53 16.26
C SER A 33 -15.26 0.92 16.02
N ASP A 34 -14.22 1.42 16.71
CA ASP A 34 -13.75 2.80 16.59
C ASP A 34 -12.78 2.99 15.41
N VAL A 35 -12.46 1.91 14.68
CA VAL A 35 -11.61 1.94 13.49
C VAL A 35 -12.48 1.85 12.23
N ASP A 36 -12.57 2.93 11.46
CA ASP A 36 -13.31 2.93 10.18
C ASP A 36 -12.47 2.40 9.02
N ALA A 37 -11.18 2.74 9.01
CA ALA A 37 -10.25 2.48 7.91
C ALA A 37 -8.89 2.00 8.41
N VAL A 38 -8.21 1.20 7.58
CA VAL A 38 -6.86 0.70 7.85
C VAL A 38 -5.91 1.03 6.70
N TYR A 39 -4.68 1.37 7.06
CA TYR A 39 -3.56 1.47 6.13
C TYR A 39 -2.69 0.21 6.23
N ILE A 40 -2.59 -0.55 5.14
CA ILE A 40 -1.82 -1.81 5.09
C ILE A 40 -0.46 -1.53 4.46
N GLY A 41 0.56 -1.34 5.31
CA GLY A 41 1.96 -1.09 4.93
C GLY A 41 2.90 -2.27 5.17
N THR A 42 2.40 -3.51 5.11
CA THR A 42 3.22 -4.73 5.29
C THR A 42 4.06 -5.02 4.04
N PRO A 43 4.98 -6.02 4.03
CA PRO A 43 5.52 -6.49 2.76
C PRO A 43 4.40 -6.93 1.82
N HIS A 44 4.54 -6.67 0.51
CA HIS A 44 3.45 -6.80 -0.44
C HIS A 44 2.94 -8.23 -0.64
N THR A 45 3.73 -9.24 -0.29
CA THR A 45 3.30 -10.65 -0.21
C THR A 45 2.19 -10.90 0.81
N PHE A 46 2.02 -10.01 1.80
CA PHE A 46 0.96 -10.08 2.80
C PHE A 46 -0.20 -9.12 2.52
N HIS A 47 -0.12 -8.27 1.49
CA HIS A 47 -1.16 -7.29 1.21
C HIS A 47 -2.53 -7.93 0.94
N TYR A 48 -2.55 -9.03 0.18
CA TYR A 48 -3.80 -9.71 -0.17
C TYR A 48 -4.52 -10.23 1.08
N GLU A 49 -3.82 -11.02 1.90
CA GLU A 49 -4.42 -11.65 3.10
C GLU A 49 -4.89 -10.59 4.11
N ASN A 50 -4.04 -9.59 4.39
CA ASN A 50 -4.36 -8.53 5.34
C ASN A 50 -5.53 -7.65 4.86
N SER A 51 -5.53 -7.27 3.57
CA SER A 51 -6.61 -6.46 3.00
C SER A 51 -7.93 -7.23 2.98
N LEU A 52 -7.89 -8.52 2.63
CA LEU A 52 -9.11 -9.35 2.62
C LEU A 52 -9.69 -9.51 4.03
N ALA A 53 -8.85 -9.70 5.05
CA ALA A 53 -9.27 -9.78 6.44
C ALA A 53 -9.93 -8.48 6.90
N ALA A 54 -9.30 -7.33 6.62
CA ALA A 54 -9.85 -6.00 6.93
C ALA A 54 -11.20 -5.75 6.22
N ILE A 55 -11.30 -6.06 4.93
CA ILE A 55 -12.54 -5.94 4.16
C ILE A 55 -13.65 -6.82 4.75
N LYS A 56 -13.34 -8.08 5.10
CA LYS A 56 -14.32 -8.99 5.69
C LYS A 56 -14.88 -8.47 7.02
N ALA A 57 -14.05 -7.76 7.79
CA ALA A 57 -14.41 -7.07 9.01
C ALA A 57 -15.12 -5.72 8.80
N GLY A 58 -15.35 -5.31 7.54
CA GLY A 58 -16.06 -4.08 7.22
C GLY A 58 -15.21 -2.82 7.27
N LYS A 59 -13.88 -2.94 7.20
CA LYS A 59 -12.96 -1.79 7.21
C LYS A 59 -12.69 -1.28 5.80
N HIS A 60 -12.64 0.04 5.65
CA HIS A 60 -12.07 0.66 4.45
C HIS A 60 -10.56 0.41 4.40
N VAL A 61 -9.98 0.17 3.22
CA VAL A 61 -8.57 -0.22 3.08
C VAL A 61 -7.80 0.74 2.16
N LEU A 62 -6.70 1.28 2.68
CA LEU A 62 -5.64 1.88 1.87
C LEU A 62 -4.43 0.95 1.92
N VAL A 63 -4.12 0.25 0.83
CA VAL A 63 -3.03 -0.73 0.79
C VAL A 63 -1.81 -0.17 0.08
N GLU A 64 -0.62 -0.33 0.65
CA GLU A 64 0.62 0.14 0.03
C GLU A 64 0.84 -0.43 -1.37
N LYS A 65 1.61 0.29 -2.19
CA LYS A 65 2.01 -0.23 -3.50
C LYS A 65 3.12 -1.29 -3.34
N PRO A 66 3.18 -2.29 -4.21
CA PRO A 66 2.10 -2.70 -5.12
C PRO A 66 0.93 -3.28 -4.31
N ALA A 67 -0.30 -3.01 -4.71
CA ALA A 67 -1.48 -3.41 -3.94
C ALA A 67 -1.55 -4.93 -3.63
N THR A 68 -1.03 -5.78 -4.53
CA THR A 68 -0.92 -7.24 -4.39
C THR A 68 0.20 -7.77 -5.30
N CYS A 69 0.56 -9.05 -5.20
CA CYS A 69 1.59 -9.64 -6.06
C CYS A 69 1.14 -9.85 -7.51
N ASN A 70 -0.18 -9.83 -7.78
CA ASN A 70 -0.71 -10.01 -9.12
C ASN A 70 -2.11 -9.41 -9.28
N ALA A 71 -2.49 -9.10 -10.52
CA ALA A 71 -3.78 -8.47 -10.80
C ALA A 71 -5.01 -9.33 -10.45
N ALA A 72 -4.87 -10.66 -10.34
CA ALA A 72 -6.00 -11.52 -9.98
C ALA A 72 -6.37 -11.36 -8.49
N GLU A 73 -5.37 -11.29 -7.61
CA GLU A 73 -5.55 -10.97 -6.19
C GLU A 73 -6.21 -9.61 -6.01
N PHE A 74 -5.72 -8.56 -6.68
CA PHE A 74 -6.32 -7.24 -6.53
C PHE A 74 -7.77 -7.20 -7.03
N ARG A 75 -8.10 -7.88 -8.14
CA ARG A 75 -9.49 -8.03 -8.61
C ARG A 75 -10.38 -8.72 -7.58
N ALA A 76 -9.89 -9.74 -6.89
CA ALA A 76 -10.64 -10.41 -5.83
C ALA A 76 -10.90 -9.47 -4.64
N LEU A 77 -9.93 -8.63 -4.26
CA LEU A 77 -10.13 -7.62 -3.22
C LEU A 77 -11.16 -6.57 -3.62
N LEU A 78 -11.13 -6.07 -4.85
CA LEU A 78 -12.13 -5.12 -5.37
C LEU A 78 -13.55 -5.71 -5.31
N GLN A 79 -13.70 -6.97 -5.67
CA GLN A 79 -14.98 -7.68 -5.58
C GLN A 79 -15.45 -7.83 -4.12
N ALA A 80 -14.57 -8.28 -3.23
CA ALA A 80 -14.89 -8.42 -1.80
C ALA A 80 -15.26 -7.07 -1.15
N ALA A 81 -14.54 -6.00 -1.49
CA ALA A 81 -14.82 -4.65 -1.00
C ALA A 81 -16.18 -4.16 -1.47
N LYS A 82 -16.53 -4.41 -2.74
CA LYS A 82 -17.86 -4.12 -3.28
C LYS A 82 -18.97 -4.89 -2.57
N GLU A 83 -18.78 -6.19 -2.32
CA GLU A 83 -19.76 -7.01 -1.60
C GLU A 83 -19.96 -6.57 -0.15
N LYS A 84 -18.89 -6.10 0.50
CA LYS A 84 -18.93 -5.57 1.87
C LYS A 84 -19.30 -4.09 1.95
N ASN A 85 -19.48 -3.42 0.81
CA ASN A 85 -19.74 -1.99 0.72
C ASN A 85 -18.67 -1.13 1.44
N VAL A 86 -17.40 -1.50 1.28
CA VAL A 86 -16.25 -0.75 1.80
C VAL A 86 -15.38 -0.24 0.66
N PHE A 87 -14.59 0.77 0.96
CA PHE A 87 -13.64 1.39 0.02
C PHE A 87 -12.32 0.63 0.05
N ILE A 88 -11.70 0.45 -1.11
CA ILE A 88 -10.31 0.00 -1.20
C ILE A 88 -9.58 0.79 -2.28
N MET A 89 -8.32 1.14 -2.01
CA MET A 89 -7.43 1.78 -2.97
C MET A 89 -5.98 1.41 -2.72
N GLU A 90 -5.21 1.33 -3.81
CA GLU A 90 -3.74 1.29 -3.76
C GLU A 90 -3.16 2.67 -3.41
N ALA A 91 -2.21 2.71 -2.49
CA ALA A 91 -1.52 3.92 -2.04
C ALA A 91 -0.45 4.38 -3.06
N MET A 92 -0.82 4.50 -4.33
CA MET A 92 0.04 5.01 -5.39
C MET A 92 0.17 6.54 -5.29
N TRP A 93 1.01 7.01 -4.36
CA TRP A 93 1.16 8.42 -4.02
C TRP A 93 1.53 9.32 -5.22
N THR A 94 2.28 8.80 -6.19
CA THR A 94 2.70 9.53 -7.40
C THR A 94 1.50 10.03 -8.21
N ARG A 95 0.37 9.30 -8.18
CA ARG A 95 -0.88 9.69 -8.83
C ARG A 95 -1.50 10.98 -8.27
N PHE A 96 -1.16 11.34 -7.03
CA PHE A 96 -1.68 12.50 -6.31
C PHE A 96 -0.72 13.70 -6.30
N LEU A 97 0.45 13.60 -6.94
CA LEU A 97 1.35 14.73 -7.10
C LEU A 97 0.78 15.76 -8.08
N PRO A 98 0.99 17.08 -7.86
CA PRO A 98 0.54 18.12 -8.79
C PRO A 98 0.99 17.89 -10.25
N ILE A 99 2.21 17.36 -10.45
CA ILE A 99 2.74 17.06 -11.77
C ILE A 99 1.86 16.06 -12.54
N SER A 100 1.29 15.06 -11.86
CA SER A 100 0.40 14.08 -12.49
C SER A 100 -0.89 14.71 -12.99
N LEU A 101 -1.41 15.72 -12.29
CA LEU A 101 -2.56 16.49 -12.73
C LEU A 101 -2.22 17.39 -13.93
N GLU A 102 -1.06 18.03 -13.94
CA GLU A 102 -0.61 18.85 -15.06
C GLU A 102 -0.35 18.03 -16.33
N ILE A 103 0.31 16.87 -16.19
CA ILE A 103 0.51 15.93 -17.31
C ILE A 103 -0.85 15.52 -17.88
N LYS A 104 -1.81 15.15 -17.01
CA LYS A 104 -3.17 14.80 -17.43
C LYS A 104 -3.85 15.95 -18.18
N LYS A 105 -3.80 17.19 -17.66
CA LYS A 105 -4.37 18.37 -18.32
C LYS A 105 -3.77 18.60 -19.71
N ILE A 106 -2.45 18.51 -19.84
CA ILE A 106 -1.76 18.68 -21.13
C ILE A 106 -2.18 17.57 -22.10
N ALA A 107 -2.22 16.32 -21.66
CA ALA A 107 -2.64 15.19 -22.47
C ALA A 107 -4.10 15.31 -22.95
N GLU A 108 -4.99 15.80 -22.07
CA GLU A 108 -6.42 15.99 -22.38
C GLU A 108 -6.72 17.28 -23.17
N SER A 109 -5.78 18.23 -23.22
CA SER A 109 -5.97 19.51 -23.93
C SER A 109 -6.11 19.39 -25.44
N GLY A 110 -5.68 18.27 -26.02
CA GLY A 110 -5.59 18.08 -27.48
C GLY A 110 -4.42 18.80 -28.15
N ASN A 111 -3.66 19.63 -27.42
CA ASN A 111 -2.52 20.39 -27.96
C ASN A 111 -1.36 19.51 -28.44
N LEU A 112 -1.27 18.27 -27.94
CA LEU A 112 -0.28 17.28 -28.37
C LEU A 112 -0.72 16.47 -29.61
N GLY A 113 -1.93 16.71 -30.13
CA GLY A 113 -2.58 15.79 -31.07
C GLY A 113 -2.87 14.44 -30.40
N ASN A 114 -2.81 13.35 -31.15
CA ASN A 114 -2.94 12.00 -30.62
C ASN A 114 -1.57 11.48 -30.15
N PRO A 115 -1.35 11.24 -28.85
CA PRO A 115 -0.09 10.69 -28.37
C PRO A 115 0.18 9.31 -28.99
N VAL A 116 1.40 9.11 -29.49
CA VAL A 116 1.80 7.86 -30.17
C VAL A 116 2.76 7.02 -29.32
N VAL A 117 3.67 7.67 -28.59
CA VAL A 117 4.71 7.02 -27.79
C VAL A 117 4.85 7.70 -26.43
N LEU A 118 4.97 6.91 -25.38
CA LEU A 118 5.35 7.34 -24.04
C LEU A 118 6.65 6.64 -23.66
N HIS A 119 7.64 7.41 -23.21
CA HIS A 119 8.85 6.88 -22.59
C HIS A 119 8.90 7.38 -21.15
N ALA A 120 9.04 6.45 -20.21
CA ALA A 120 9.22 6.73 -18.79
C ALA A 120 10.32 5.82 -18.25
N ASP A 121 11.21 6.39 -17.45
CA ASP A 121 12.26 5.68 -16.72
C ASP A 121 12.19 6.08 -15.24
N LEU A 122 12.30 5.08 -14.37
CA LEU A 122 12.47 5.29 -12.94
C LEU A 122 13.64 4.44 -12.47
N SER A 123 14.73 5.11 -12.13
CA SER A 123 15.95 4.49 -11.63
C SER A 123 16.37 5.13 -10.30
N GLY A 124 16.93 4.30 -9.42
CA GLY A 124 17.38 4.73 -8.09
C GLY A 124 18.46 3.81 -7.55
N TYR A 125 19.42 4.37 -6.82
CA TYR A 125 20.43 3.58 -6.11
C TYR A 125 19.91 3.21 -4.71
N PHE A 126 19.58 1.92 -4.54
CA PHE A 126 19.05 1.38 -3.29
C PHE A 126 20.10 0.66 -2.43
N GLY A 127 21.39 0.77 -2.77
CA GLY A 127 22.46 0.11 -2.01
C GLY A 127 22.37 -1.42 -1.98
N ILE A 128 21.80 -2.02 -3.04
CA ILE A 128 21.50 -3.46 -3.09
C ILE A 128 22.74 -4.35 -2.90
N ASP A 129 23.93 -3.85 -3.25
CA ASP A 129 25.21 -4.51 -3.07
C ASP A 129 25.59 -4.74 -1.60
N LYS A 130 24.96 -4.01 -0.67
CA LYS A 130 25.23 -4.06 0.77
C LYS A 130 24.16 -4.80 1.57
N LEU A 131 23.10 -5.25 0.92
CA LEU A 131 21.97 -5.87 1.59
C LEU A 131 22.15 -7.40 1.67
N PRO A 132 21.73 -8.04 2.77
CA PRO A 132 21.70 -9.50 2.82
C PRO A 132 20.66 -10.03 1.82
N LEU A 133 20.89 -11.23 1.27
CA LEU A 133 19.96 -11.86 0.32
C LEU A 133 18.56 -12.10 0.88
N THR A 134 18.40 -12.11 2.21
CA THR A 134 17.12 -12.21 2.92
C THR A 134 16.36 -10.89 3.02
N HIS A 135 16.94 -9.79 2.54
CA HIS A 135 16.28 -8.48 2.56
C HIS A 135 15.09 -8.46 1.58
N ARG A 136 13.99 -7.78 1.92
CA ARG A 136 12.75 -7.75 1.11
C ARG A 136 12.94 -7.36 -0.36
N ILE A 137 13.96 -6.56 -0.66
CA ILE A 137 14.27 -6.11 -2.03
C ILE A 137 14.96 -7.20 -2.84
N LEU A 138 15.65 -8.15 -2.19
CA LEU A 138 16.45 -9.19 -2.84
C LEU A 138 15.80 -10.58 -2.75
N ASP A 139 15.06 -10.88 -1.68
CA ASP A 139 14.44 -12.18 -1.47
C ASP A 139 13.21 -12.38 -2.38
N PRO A 140 13.24 -13.33 -3.34
CA PRO A 140 12.09 -13.61 -4.20
C PRO A 140 10.84 -14.02 -3.44
N LYS A 141 10.97 -14.62 -2.24
CA LYS A 141 9.83 -15.00 -1.40
C LYS A 141 9.10 -13.81 -0.82
N LEU A 142 9.72 -12.64 -0.79
CA LEU A 142 9.15 -11.37 -0.39
C LEU A 142 8.81 -10.48 -1.60
N GLY A 143 8.83 -11.07 -2.80
CA GLY A 143 8.61 -10.40 -4.08
C GLY A 143 9.69 -9.37 -4.43
N GLY A 144 10.94 -9.67 -4.06
CA GLY A 144 12.10 -8.85 -4.38
C GLY A 144 12.27 -8.56 -5.88
N GLY A 145 13.01 -7.48 -6.16
CA GLY A 145 13.19 -6.90 -7.49
C GLY A 145 12.43 -5.60 -7.70
N GLY A 146 12.77 -4.88 -8.78
CA GLY A 146 12.15 -3.59 -9.09
C GLY A 146 10.79 -3.70 -9.79
N LEU A 147 10.46 -4.85 -10.40
CA LEU A 147 9.27 -4.96 -11.27
C LEU A 147 7.94 -4.68 -10.56
N LEU A 148 7.83 -5.10 -9.30
CA LEU A 148 6.63 -4.88 -8.48
C LEU A 148 6.79 -3.67 -7.53
N ASP A 149 8.01 -3.31 -7.15
CA ASP A 149 8.26 -2.24 -6.19
C ASP A 149 8.38 -0.85 -6.84
N LEU A 150 8.72 -0.71 -8.13
CA LEU A 150 8.96 0.59 -8.76
C LEU A 150 7.83 1.03 -9.70
#